data_AF-A0A660ZCN7-F1
#
_entry.id   AF-A0A660ZCN7-F1
#
_cell.length_a   1.000
_cell.length_b   1.000
_cell.length_c   1.000
_cell.angle_alpha   90.00
_cell.angle_beta   90.00
_cell.angle_gamma   90.00
#
_symmetry.space_group_name_H-M   'P 1'
#
loop_
_entity.id
_entity.type
_entity.pdbx_description
1 polymer ?
#
loop_
_entity_poly.entity_id
_entity_poly.type
_entity_poly.pdbx_seq_one_letter_code
_entity_poly.pdbx_strand_id
1 'polypeptide(L)'
;MALLEKDRDLEFPHIFIIEASAGSGKTHALTQRFVQFLLSEAIPNSDLSNILAITFTNNAAREMKERILNWLKNLALGLDREVLRQTLELVSVPEDRIPSLADRVIDRILQDYTDFHVQTIDSFMRRIFSASAIELGFPPEVEIQTTYEDLVEYTLSLMLREVGTGGNRKLTRTFEEFLEGLESPGKKYKWNPYHEMKSEINSLLEEESKRVKEVRFPEAPGESFLTETFDELHRTMESLAQRGEGCLERSRSFEAIERAIAKRDINYILHRSASWSFPLKKASEKKDCKELRKHLLEEWVKFFEGIKEKLAFYLATTRLRGFAALYPAFKDELDRTKRRRGIIHISDLNKKLSDYIRESTVPE
;
A
#
# COMPACT_ATOMS: atom_id res chain seq x y z
N MET A 1 -18.84 -29.52 -23.07
CA MET A 1 -17.80 -30.09 -22.20
C MET A 1 -18.16 -29.68 -20.78
N ALA A 2 -18.49 -30.62 -19.91
CA ALA A 2 -18.77 -30.28 -18.51
C ALA A 2 -17.48 -29.73 -17.89
N LEU A 3 -17.54 -28.51 -17.37
CA LEU A 3 -16.39 -27.84 -16.74
C LEU A 3 -16.07 -28.44 -15.36
N LEU A 4 -16.99 -29.21 -14.78
CA LEU A 4 -16.88 -29.75 -13.43
C LEU A 4 -16.95 -31.28 -13.47
N GLU A 5 -16.19 -31.90 -12.59
CA GLU A 5 -16.21 -33.35 -12.36
C GLU A 5 -17.38 -33.74 -11.45
N LYS A 6 -17.80 -35.01 -11.55
CA LYS A 6 -18.87 -35.56 -10.72
C LYS A 6 -18.40 -35.70 -9.27
N ASP A 7 -19.33 -35.62 -8.33
CA ASP A 7 -19.04 -35.58 -6.89
C ASP A 7 -18.21 -36.77 -6.37
N ARG A 8 -18.45 -37.97 -6.90
CA ARG A 8 -17.70 -39.20 -6.54
C ARG A 8 -16.29 -39.25 -7.10
N ASP A 9 -16.00 -38.46 -8.13
CA ASP A 9 -14.70 -38.43 -8.79
C ASP A 9 -13.76 -37.40 -8.14
N LEU A 10 -14.25 -36.64 -7.16
CA LEU A 10 -13.47 -35.64 -6.43
C LEU A 10 -12.59 -36.28 -5.36
N GLU A 11 -11.28 -36.12 -5.50
CA GLU A 11 -10.30 -36.44 -4.47
C GLU A 11 -9.98 -35.19 -3.63
N PHE A 12 -9.71 -35.34 -2.33
CA PHE A 12 -9.39 -34.23 -1.42
C PHE A 12 -8.05 -34.48 -0.70
N PRO A 13 -7.20 -33.46 -0.51
CA PRO A 13 -7.36 -32.07 -0.98
C PRO A 13 -7.14 -31.95 -2.50
N HIS A 14 -7.95 -31.12 -3.16
CA HIS A 14 -7.74 -30.76 -4.57
C HIS A 14 -7.72 -29.25 -4.77
N ILE A 15 -7.06 -28.84 -5.85
CA ILE A 15 -7.08 -27.47 -6.35
C ILE A 15 -7.66 -27.51 -7.77
N PHE A 16 -8.76 -26.80 -7.98
CA PHE A 16 -9.40 -26.71 -9.28
C PHE A 16 -9.37 -25.26 -9.78
N ILE A 17 -8.85 -25.06 -10.99
CA ILE A 17 -8.66 -23.74 -11.60
C ILE A 17 -9.52 -23.65 -12.86
N ILE A 18 -10.42 -22.67 -12.89
CA ILE A 18 -11.22 -22.35 -14.08
C ILE A 18 -10.61 -21.14 -14.78
N GLU A 19 -9.83 -21.39 -15.82
CA GLU A 19 -9.42 -20.34 -16.76
C GLU A 19 -10.48 -20.18 -17.85
N ALA A 20 -11.08 -18.99 -17.95
CA ALA A 20 -12.03 -18.75 -19.03
C ALA A 20 -12.14 -17.26 -19.39
N SER A 21 -12.42 -16.95 -20.65
CA SER A 21 -12.60 -15.57 -21.16
C SER A 21 -13.87 -14.90 -20.64
N ALA A 22 -14.10 -13.61 -20.92
CA ALA A 22 -15.39 -12.98 -20.61
C ALA A 22 -16.55 -13.72 -21.29
N GLY A 23 -17.70 -13.88 -20.60
CA GLY A 23 -18.90 -14.54 -21.16
C GLY A 23 -18.86 -16.07 -21.26
N SER A 24 -17.80 -16.72 -20.78
CA SER A 24 -17.59 -18.19 -20.85
C SER A 24 -18.31 -19.03 -19.78
N GLY A 25 -19.17 -18.43 -18.96
CA GLY A 25 -19.95 -19.16 -17.97
C GLY A 25 -19.24 -19.48 -16.65
N LYS A 26 -18.11 -18.83 -16.31
CA LYS A 26 -17.40 -19.03 -15.01
C LYS A 26 -18.32 -18.95 -13.79
N THR A 27 -19.15 -17.89 -13.74
CA THR A 27 -20.08 -17.68 -12.63
C THR A 27 -21.17 -18.76 -12.57
N HIS A 28 -21.59 -19.29 -13.72
CA HIS A 28 -22.51 -20.42 -13.81
C HIS A 28 -21.86 -21.70 -13.28
N ALA A 29 -20.61 -22.01 -13.70
CA ALA A 29 -19.85 -23.14 -13.19
C ALA A 29 -19.63 -23.04 -11.67
N LEU A 30 -19.28 -21.86 -11.12
CA LEU A 30 -19.15 -21.68 -9.68
C LEU A 30 -20.48 -21.89 -8.92
N THR A 31 -21.60 -21.46 -9.53
CA THR A 31 -22.94 -21.72 -8.96
C THR A 31 -23.22 -23.23 -8.91
N GLN A 32 -22.97 -23.93 -10.03
CA GLN A 32 -23.14 -25.38 -10.12
C GLN A 32 -22.25 -26.11 -9.11
N ARG A 33 -21.00 -25.67 -8.93
CA ARG A 33 -20.07 -26.24 -7.95
C ARG A 33 -20.56 -26.07 -6.52
N PHE A 34 -21.08 -24.89 -6.18
CA PHE A 34 -21.64 -24.63 -4.84
C PHE A 34 -22.86 -25.52 -4.57
N VAL A 35 -23.78 -25.61 -5.55
CA VAL A 35 -24.97 -26.46 -5.44
C VAL A 35 -24.59 -27.95 -5.39
N GLN A 36 -23.60 -28.38 -6.17
CA GLN A 36 -23.06 -29.74 -6.13
C GLN A 36 -22.61 -30.11 -4.72
N PHE A 37 -21.91 -29.21 -4.03
CA PHE A 37 -21.44 -29.47 -2.66
C PHE A 37 -22.63 -29.57 -1.70
N LEU A 38 -23.57 -28.64 -1.77
CA LEU A 38 -24.77 -28.65 -0.90
C LEU A 38 -25.65 -29.89 -1.07
N LEU A 39 -25.71 -30.46 -2.28
CA LEU A 39 -26.58 -31.60 -2.61
C LEU A 39 -25.85 -32.94 -2.60
N SER A 40 -24.52 -32.98 -2.50
CA SER A 40 -23.79 -34.25 -2.55
C SER A 40 -23.82 -34.96 -1.20
N GLU A 41 -24.14 -36.25 -1.23
CA GLU A 41 -23.97 -37.18 -0.10
C GLU A 41 -22.58 -37.84 -0.11
N ALA A 42 -21.79 -37.66 -1.18
CA ALA A 42 -20.47 -38.28 -1.35
C ALA A 42 -19.32 -37.38 -0.88
N ILE A 43 -19.52 -36.05 -0.88
CA ILE A 43 -18.51 -35.08 -0.44
C ILE A 43 -18.55 -34.97 1.09
N PRO A 44 -17.45 -35.23 1.81
CA PRO A 44 -17.42 -35.11 3.26
C PRO A 44 -17.48 -33.65 3.70
N ASN A 45 -18.10 -33.39 4.85
CA ASN A 45 -18.18 -32.07 5.49
C ASN A 45 -18.76 -30.97 4.58
N SER A 46 -19.68 -31.30 3.68
CA SER A 46 -20.29 -30.37 2.72
C SER A 46 -21.48 -29.56 3.27
N ASP A 47 -21.59 -29.47 4.60
CA ASP A 47 -22.58 -28.63 5.25
C ASP A 47 -22.46 -27.15 4.85
N LEU A 48 -23.57 -26.41 4.89
CA LEU A 48 -23.64 -25.00 4.50
C LEU A 48 -22.53 -24.14 5.13
N SER A 49 -22.29 -24.33 6.43
CA SER A 49 -21.28 -23.59 7.21
C SER A 49 -19.83 -23.86 6.77
N ASN A 50 -19.57 -25.00 6.13
CA ASN A 50 -18.23 -25.43 5.71
C ASN A 50 -17.89 -24.97 4.28
N ILE A 51 -18.83 -24.40 3.53
CA ILE A 51 -18.61 -23.93 2.17
C ILE A 51 -18.43 -22.41 2.18
N LEU A 52 -17.25 -21.94 1.74
CA LEU A 52 -16.94 -20.51 1.62
C LEU A 52 -16.79 -20.11 0.15
N ALA A 53 -17.56 -19.12 -0.30
CA ALA A 53 -17.37 -18.46 -1.59
C ALA A 53 -17.06 -16.97 -1.38
N ILE A 54 -15.94 -16.52 -1.94
CA ILE A 54 -15.44 -15.14 -1.82
C ILE A 54 -15.43 -14.43 -3.17
N THR A 55 -15.71 -13.12 -3.17
CA THR A 55 -15.69 -12.27 -4.38
C THR A 55 -15.25 -10.84 -4.06
N PHE A 56 -15.03 -10.03 -5.09
CA PHE A 56 -14.54 -8.65 -4.95
C PHE A 56 -15.64 -7.64 -4.59
N THR A 57 -16.90 -7.87 -4.96
CA THR A 57 -17.96 -6.86 -4.80
C THR A 57 -19.20 -7.42 -4.12
N ASN A 58 -19.90 -6.57 -3.35
CA ASN A 58 -21.17 -6.93 -2.74
C ASN A 58 -22.23 -7.31 -3.78
N ASN A 59 -22.21 -6.67 -4.96
CA ASN A 59 -23.14 -7.01 -6.03
C ASN A 59 -22.88 -8.42 -6.59
N ALA A 60 -21.62 -8.80 -6.79
CA ALA A 60 -21.28 -10.15 -7.23
C ALA A 60 -21.64 -11.20 -6.17
N ALA A 61 -21.46 -10.88 -4.87
CA ALA A 61 -21.86 -11.78 -3.79
C ALA A 61 -23.38 -11.99 -3.77
N ARG A 62 -24.16 -10.89 -3.88
CA ARG A 62 -25.62 -10.95 -3.97
C ARG A 62 -26.08 -11.73 -5.19
N GLU A 63 -25.51 -11.46 -6.36
CA GLU A 63 -25.84 -12.17 -7.59
C GLU A 63 -25.56 -13.68 -7.47
N MET A 64 -24.43 -14.06 -6.86
CA MET A 64 -24.10 -15.46 -6.62
C MET A 64 -25.10 -16.11 -5.65
N LYS A 65 -25.48 -15.44 -4.56
CA LYS A 65 -26.54 -15.93 -3.65
C LYS A 65 -27.87 -16.16 -4.37
N GLU A 66 -28.30 -15.19 -5.18
CA GLU A 66 -29.53 -15.28 -5.96
C GLU A 66 -29.49 -16.44 -6.96
N ARG A 67 -28.36 -16.64 -7.65
CA ARG A 67 -28.17 -17.76 -8.58
C ARG A 67 -28.26 -19.12 -7.87
N ILE A 68 -27.62 -19.28 -6.71
CA ILE A 68 -27.68 -20.51 -5.92
C ILE A 68 -29.12 -20.80 -5.46
N LEU A 69 -29.79 -19.80 -4.88
CA LEU A 69 -31.18 -19.95 -4.40
C LEU A 69 -32.15 -20.26 -5.55
N ASN A 70 -32.01 -19.58 -6.68
CA ASN A 70 -32.85 -19.85 -7.86
C ASN A 70 -32.61 -21.25 -8.43
N TRP A 71 -31.37 -21.73 -8.43
CA TRP A 71 -31.04 -23.09 -8.83
C TRP A 71 -31.73 -24.12 -7.94
N LEU A 72 -31.57 -23.99 -6.63
CA LEU A 72 -32.20 -24.87 -5.65
C LEU A 72 -33.73 -24.82 -5.76
N LYS A 73 -34.31 -23.62 -5.95
CA LYS A 73 -35.76 -23.45 -6.13
C LYS A 73 -36.27 -24.17 -7.37
N ASN A 74 -35.56 -24.06 -8.50
CA ASN A 74 -35.92 -24.75 -9.73
C ASN A 74 -35.89 -26.28 -9.57
N LEU A 75 -34.94 -26.80 -8.80
CA LEU A 75 -34.87 -28.22 -8.44
C LEU A 75 -36.01 -28.65 -7.51
N ALA A 76 -36.23 -27.90 -6.41
CA ALA A 76 -37.26 -28.20 -5.41
C ALA A 76 -38.68 -28.22 -6.01
N LEU A 77 -38.97 -27.29 -6.92
CA LEU A 77 -40.28 -27.16 -7.57
C LEU A 77 -40.38 -27.91 -8.90
N GLY A 78 -39.30 -28.55 -9.38
CA GLY A 78 -39.26 -29.26 -10.66
C GLY A 78 -39.56 -28.36 -11.87
N LEU A 79 -39.20 -27.07 -11.81
CA LEU A 79 -39.58 -26.06 -12.81
C LEU A 79 -38.70 -26.07 -14.06
N ASP A 80 -37.47 -26.56 -13.96
CA ASP A 80 -36.47 -26.49 -15.03
C ASP A 80 -35.76 -27.83 -15.23
N ARG A 81 -36.07 -28.50 -16.34
CA ARG A 81 -35.48 -29.80 -16.70
C ARG A 81 -34.00 -29.71 -17.05
N GLU A 82 -33.52 -28.57 -17.56
CA GLU A 82 -32.12 -28.41 -17.90
C GLU A 82 -31.27 -28.26 -16.63
N VAL A 83 -31.76 -27.50 -15.66
CA VAL A 83 -31.16 -27.40 -14.31
C VAL A 83 -31.08 -28.77 -13.64
N LEU A 84 -32.14 -29.57 -13.73
CA LEU A 84 -32.15 -30.95 -13.22
C LEU A 84 -31.11 -31.83 -13.93
N ARG A 85 -31.09 -31.82 -15.26
CA ARG A 85 -30.14 -32.59 -16.09
C ARG A 85 -28.70 -32.25 -15.72
N GLN A 86 -28.36 -30.98 -15.64
CA GLN A 86 -27.03 -30.50 -15.27
C GLN A 86 -26.65 -30.88 -13.83
N THR A 87 -27.62 -30.88 -12.91
CA THR A 87 -27.37 -31.30 -11.52
C THR A 87 -27.06 -32.78 -11.44
N LEU A 88 -27.81 -33.64 -12.15
CA LEU A 88 -27.59 -35.10 -12.19
C LEU A 88 -26.26 -35.51 -12.84
N GLU A 89 -25.68 -34.66 -13.70
CA GLU A 89 -24.32 -34.85 -14.21
C GLU A 89 -23.27 -34.69 -13.11
N LEU A 90 -23.55 -33.86 -12.08
CA LEU A 90 -22.59 -33.46 -11.05
C LEU A 90 -22.77 -34.19 -9.71
N VAL A 91 -23.98 -34.58 -9.35
CA VAL A 91 -24.26 -35.26 -8.07
C VAL A 91 -24.68 -36.71 -8.29
N SER A 92 -24.29 -37.57 -7.36
CA SER A 92 -24.61 -39.00 -7.39
C SER A 92 -25.84 -39.33 -6.54
N VAL A 93 -26.89 -38.53 -6.69
CA VAL A 93 -28.18 -38.66 -6.00
C VAL A 93 -29.26 -39.07 -7.03
N PRO A 94 -30.13 -40.05 -6.71
CA PRO A 94 -31.29 -40.41 -7.53
C PRO A 94 -32.20 -39.21 -7.84
N GLU A 95 -32.68 -39.12 -9.08
CA GLU A 95 -33.48 -38.00 -9.59
C GLU A 95 -34.74 -37.72 -8.75
N ASP A 96 -35.41 -38.76 -8.26
CA ASP A 96 -36.60 -38.68 -7.41
C ASP A 96 -36.33 -38.01 -6.05
N ARG A 97 -35.08 -38.06 -5.56
CA ARG A 97 -34.69 -37.43 -4.28
C ARG A 97 -34.25 -35.98 -4.42
N ILE A 98 -33.91 -35.53 -5.63
CA ILE A 98 -33.37 -34.17 -5.86
C ILE A 98 -34.32 -33.07 -5.39
N PRO A 99 -35.64 -33.10 -5.70
CA PRO A 99 -36.55 -32.04 -5.26
C PRO A 99 -36.62 -31.93 -3.73
N SER A 100 -36.80 -33.05 -3.03
CA SER A 100 -36.87 -33.07 -1.56
C SER A 100 -35.53 -32.69 -0.90
N LEU A 101 -34.40 -33.00 -1.52
CA LEU A 101 -33.10 -32.59 -1.01
C LEU A 101 -32.88 -31.09 -1.18
N ALA A 102 -33.20 -30.53 -2.35
CA ALA A 102 -33.09 -29.10 -2.62
C ALA A 102 -33.99 -28.28 -1.69
N ASP A 103 -35.20 -28.76 -1.41
CA ASP A 103 -36.14 -28.15 -0.46
C ASP A 103 -35.53 -28.06 0.95
N ARG A 104 -34.98 -29.18 1.46
CA ARG A 104 -34.28 -29.20 2.77
C ARG A 104 -33.07 -28.25 2.82
N VAL A 105 -32.32 -28.13 1.74
CA VAL A 105 -31.18 -27.20 1.67
C VAL A 105 -31.67 -25.76 1.70
N ILE A 106 -32.76 -25.42 1.00
CA ILE A 106 -33.38 -24.09 1.07
C ILE A 106 -33.81 -23.78 2.51
N ASP A 107 -34.52 -24.70 3.16
CA ASP A 107 -34.95 -24.54 4.55
C ASP A 107 -33.76 -24.28 5.48
N ARG A 108 -32.66 -25.02 5.31
CA ARG A 108 -31.43 -24.81 6.08
C ARG A 108 -30.80 -23.44 5.83
N ILE A 109 -30.76 -22.99 4.57
CA ILE A 109 -30.25 -21.64 4.25
C ILE A 109 -31.13 -20.55 4.87
N LEU A 110 -32.45 -20.76 4.93
CA LEU A 110 -33.38 -19.80 5.54
C LEU A 110 -33.28 -19.78 7.07
N GLN A 111 -33.08 -20.94 7.70
CA GLN A 111 -32.89 -21.07 9.15
C GLN A 111 -31.54 -20.48 9.59
N ASP A 112 -30.47 -20.84 8.89
CA ASP A 112 -29.07 -20.49 9.24
C ASP A 112 -28.46 -19.56 8.19
N TYR A 113 -29.14 -18.46 7.84
CA TYR A 113 -28.68 -17.57 6.75
C TYR A 113 -27.29 -16.97 6.98
N THR A 114 -26.89 -16.81 8.24
CA THR A 114 -25.54 -16.34 8.63
C THR A 114 -24.44 -17.29 8.15
N ASP A 115 -24.74 -18.60 8.08
CA ASP A 115 -23.81 -19.63 7.63
C ASP A 115 -23.72 -19.72 6.10
N PHE A 116 -24.55 -18.98 5.37
CA PHE A 116 -24.48 -18.89 3.92
C PHE A 116 -23.33 -17.96 3.49
N HIS A 117 -22.10 -18.48 3.58
CA HIS A 117 -20.83 -17.78 3.41
C HIS A 117 -20.47 -17.45 1.95
N VAL A 118 -21.39 -16.80 1.25
CA VAL A 118 -21.13 -16.14 -0.05
C VAL A 118 -20.94 -14.65 0.22
N GLN A 119 -19.70 -14.19 0.27
CA GLN A 119 -19.37 -12.86 0.79
C GLN A 119 -18.19 -12.22 0.05
N THR A 120 -17.91 -10.96 0.35
CA THR A 120 -16.73 -10.30 -0.19
C THR A 120 -15.47 -10.72 0.57
N ILE A 121 -14.31 -10.49 -0.06
CA ILE A 121 -13.00 -10.63 0.61
C ILE A 121 -12.98 -9.80 1.90
N ASP A 122 -13.44 -8.55 1.87
CA ASP A 122 -13.43 -7.67 3.05
C ASP A 122 -14.31 -8.20 4.19
N SER A 123 -15.51 -8.73 3.88
CA SER A 123 -16.40 -9.33 4.88
C SER A 123 -15.79 -10.58 5.49
N PHE A 124 -15.13 -11.41 4.68
CA PHE A 124 -14.41 -12.59 5.17
C PHE A 124 -13.24 -12.21 6.08
N MET A 125 -12.43 -11.25 5.66
CA MET A 125 -11.30 -10.74 6.46
C MET A 125 -11.76 -10.10 7.77
N ARG A 126 -12.85 -9.32 7.73
CA ARG A 126 -13.51 -8.81 8.94
C ARG A 126 -13.90 -9.92 9.90
N ARG A 127 -14.51 -11.00 9.40
CA ARG A 127 -14.92 -12.13 10.23
C ARG A 127 -13.73 -12.82 10.89
N ILE A 128 -12.66 -13.10 10.14
CA ILE A 128 -11.43 -13.67 10.70
C ILE A 128 -10.85 -12.73 11.77
N PHE A 129 -10.74 -11.44 11.45
CA PHE A 129 -10.20 -10.46 12.39
C PHE A 129 -11.01 -10.38 13.68
N SER A 130 -12.35 -10.35 13.58
CA SER A 130 -13.23 -10.36 14.76
C SER A 130 -13.06 -11.61 15.60
N ALA A 131 -12.90 -12.79 14.98
CA ALA A 131 -12.66 -14.04 15.68
C ALA A 131 -11.31 -14.04 16.43
N SER A 132 -10.29 -13.37 15.88
CA SER A 132 -8.95 -13.26 16.47
C SER A 132 -8.71 -11.94 17.22
N ALA A 133 -9.74 -11.12 17.46
CA ALA A 133 -9.57 -9.73 17.92
C ALA A 133 -8.82 -9.64 19.26
N ILE A 134 -9.20 -10.47 20.23
CA ILE A 134 -8.58 -10.52 21.57
C ILE A 134 -7.09 -10.89 21.45
N GLU A 135 -6.76 -11.90 20.64
CA GLU A 135 -5.39 -12.36 20.44
C GLU A 135 -4.53 -11.29 19.76
N LEU A 136 -5.14 -10.48 18.88
CA LEU A 136 -4.51 -9.33 18.22
C LEU A 136 -4.45 -8.07 19.11
N GLY A 137 -4.92 -8.15 20.36
CA GLY A 137 -4.90 -7.06 21.34
C GLY A 137 -5.99 -6.00 21.15
N PHE A 138 -7.10 -6.37 20.50
CA PHE A 138 -8.29 -5.54 20.31
C PHE A 138 -9.46 -6.02 21.19
N PRO A 139 -10.42 -5.14 21.54
CA PRO A 139 -11.66 -5.56 22.16
C PRO A 139 -12.49 -6.44 21.20
N PRO A 140 -13.44 -7.26 21.69
CA PRO A 140 -14.27 -8.12 20.84
C PRO A 140 -15.08 -7.36 19.78
N GLU A 141 -15.56 -6.17 20.14
CA GLU A 141 -16.37 -5.31 19.27
C GLU A 141 -15.45 -4.30 18.58
N VAL A 142 -14.81 -4.72 17.48
CA VAL A 142 -13.97 -3.84 16.66
C VAL A 142 -14.77 -3.22 15.51
N GLU A 143 -14.72 -1.90 15.42
CA GLU A 143 -15.18 -1.14 14.28
C GLU A 143 -14.09 -1.08 13.20
N ILE A 144 -14.44 -1.42 11.97
CA ILE A 144 -13.52 -1.32 10.83
C ILE A 144 -13.83 -0.06 10.03
N GLN A 145 -12.84 0.83 9.92
CA GLN A 145 -12.91 2.08 9.19
C GLN A 145 -12.10 2.04 7.90
N THR A 146 -12.53 2.84 6.93
CA THR A 146 -11.86 2.99 5.61
C THR A 146 -11.09 4.29 5.49
N THR A 147 -11.14 5.15 6.51
CA THR A 147 -10.46 6.44 6.54
C THR A 147 -9.65 6.56 7.83
N TYR A 148 -8.49 7.21 7.74
CA TYR A 148 -7.66 7.53 8.90
C TYR A 148 -7.97 8.89 9.52
N GLU A 149 -8.73 9.75 8.85
CA GLU A 149 -8.85 11.18 9.17
C GLU A 149 -9.21 11.44 10.64
N ASP A 150 -10.28 10.81 11.14
CA ASP A 150 -10.76 10.99 12.51
C ASP A 150 -9.78 10.39 13.55
N LEU A 151 -9.18 9.24 13.23
CA LEU A 151 -8.20 8.58 14.09
C LEU A 151 -6.92 9.40 14.20
N VAL A 152 -6.44 9.96 13.09
CA VAL A 152 -5.23 10.79 13.04
C VAL A 152 -5.46 12.07 13.82
N GLU A 153 -6.57 12.76 13.58
CA GLU A 153 -6.93 14.00 14.28
C GLU A 153 -7.04 13.79 15.79
N TYR A 154 -7.73 12.73 16.21
CA TYR A 154 -7.85 12.38 17.61
C TYR A 154 -6.48 12.05 18.24
N THR A 155 -5.67 11.23 17.56
CA THR A 155 -4.35 10.81 18.05
C THR A 155 -3.40 12.01 18.18
N LEU A 156 -3.37 12.90 17.17
CA LEU A 156 -2.55 14.11 17.23
C LEU A 156 -3.01 15.03 18.37
N SER A 157 -4.31 15.19 18.56
CA SER A 157 -4.86 15.99 19.66
C SER A 157 -4.46 15.43 21.03
N LEU A 158 -4.45 14.09 21.19
CA LEU A 158 -3.96 13.44 22.41
C LEU A 158 -2.47 13.70 22.64
N MET A 159 -1.64 13.51 21.62
CA MET A 159 -0.19 13.75 21.72
C MET A 159 0.09 15.21 22.10
N LEU A 160 -0.50 16.16 21.38
CA LEU A 160 -0.28 17.60 21.61
C LEU A 160 -0.73 18.05 23.01
N ARG A 161 -1.77 17.42 23.58
CA ARG A 161 -2.20 17.70 24.96
C ARG A 161 -1.14 17.31 26.00
N GLU A 162 -0.31 16.32 25.72
CA GLU A 162 0.75 15.88 26.65
C GLU A 162 2.05 16.67 26.50
N VAL A 163 2.30 17.25 25.33
CA VAL A 163 3.50 18.05 25.05
C VAL A 163 3.60 19.23 26.03
N GLY A 164 4.76 19.39 26.68
CA GLY A 164 5.03 20.52 27.59
C GLY A 164 4.39 20.40 28.98
N THR A 165 3.59 19.37 29.26
CA THR A 165 2.94 19.18 30.58
C THR A 165 3.85 18.56 31.65
N GLY A 166 5.08 18.18 31.28
CA GLY A 166 6.07 17.56 32.18
C GLY A 166 5.88 16.05 32.41
N GLY A 167 4.70 15.49 32.13
CA GLY A 167 4.39 14.06 32.28
C GLY A 167 5.03 13.16 31.22
N ASN A 168 5.31 13.69 30.02
CA ASN A 168 5.90 12.95 28.91
C ASN A 168 7.09 13.70 28.30
N ARG A 169 8.24 13.65 29.00
CA ARG A 169 9.47 14.35 28.59
C ARG A 169 10.01 13.87 27.24
N LYS A 170 9.87 12.57 26.94
CA LYS A 170 10.30 11.99 25.66
C LYS A 170 9.51 12.61 24.50
N LEU A 171 8.18 12.62 24.60
CA LEU A 171 7.32 13.22 23.58
C LEU A 171 7.57 14.72 23.43
N THR A 172 7.76 15.43 24.54
CA THR A 172 8.07 16.87 24.52
C THR A 172 9.36 17.14 23.74
N ARG A 173 10.43 16.39 24.02
CA ARG A 173 11.69 16.48 23.27
C ARG A 173 11.54 16.14 21.79
N THR A 174 10.78 15.08 21.47
CA THR A 174 10.49 14.73 20.06
C THR A 174 9.76 15.85 19.33
N PHE A 175 8.85 16.56 20.01
CA PHE A 175 8.15 17.70 19.44
C PHE A 175 9.06 18.93 19.29
N GLU A 176 9.96 19.18 20.24
CA GLU A 176 10.99 20.22 20.13
C GLU A 176 11.89 19.96 18.91
N GLU A 177 12.40 18.73 18.75
CA GLU A 177 13.21 18.32 17.58
C GLU A 177 12.43 18.47 16.26
N PHE A 178 11.12 18.20 16.27
CA PHE A 178 10.24 18.46 15.12
C PHE A 178 10.13 19.95 14.78
N LEU A 179 9.90 20.80 15.78
CA LEU A 179 9.79 22.25 15.59
C LEU A 179 11.10 22.85 15.07
N GLU A 180 12.25 22.44 15.64
CA GLU A 180 13.58 22.81 15.14
C GLU A 180 13.78 22.38 13.69
N GLY A 181 13.31 21.17 13.33
CA GLY A 181 13.38 20.64 11.97
C GLY A 181 12.50 21.40 10.95
N LEU A 182 11.48 22.12 11.40
CA LEU A 182 10.65 22.98 10.53
C LEU A 182 11.30 24.35 10.26
N GLU A 183 12.30 24.74 11.04
CA GLU A 183 13.00 26.00 10.86
C GLU A 183 13.84 25.96 9.57
N SER A 184 13.36 26.61 8.51
CA SER A 184 14.16 26.90 7.32
C SER A 184 14.78 28.29 7.45
N PRO A 185 16.08 28.47 7.17
CA PRO A 185 16.71 29.79 7.14
C PRO A 185 15.93 30.75 6.22
N GLY A 186 15.43 31.85 6.79
CA GLY A 186 14.71 32.89 6.04
C GLY A 186 13.19 32.68 5.86
N LYS A 187 12.58 31.63 6.42
CA LYS A 187 11.11 31.49 6.47
C LYS A 187 10.54 32.01 7.79
N LYS A 188 9.32 32.56 7.74
CA LYS A 188 8.58 32.96 8.96
C LYS A 188 8.37 31.74 9.85
N TYR A 189 8.62 31.91 11.15
CA TYR A 189 8.33 30.91 12.17
C TYR A 189 6.87 30.46 12.08
N LYS A 190 6.63 29.15 11.96
CA LYS A 190 5.29 28.57 11.88
C LYS A 190 4.74 28.35 13.28
N TRP A 191 4.07 29.36 13.83
CA TRP A 191 3.50 29.34 15.18
C TRP A 191 2.54 28.15 15.45
N ASN A 192 1.85 27.65 14.42
CA ASN A 192 1.02 26.46 14.53
C ASN A 192 1.30 25.49 13.36
N PRO A 193 2.07 24.41 13.59
CA PRO A 193 2.39 23.43 12.55
C PRO A 193 1.31 22.35 12.39
N TYR A 194 0.18 22.41 13.10
CA TYR A 194 -0.81 21.32 13.16
C TYR A 194 -1.28 20.83 11.78
N HIS A 195 -1.68 21.74 10.89
CA HIS A 195 -2.20 21.36 9.58
C HIS A 195 -1.13 20.72 8.68
N GLU A 196 0.10 21.21 8.74
CA GLU A 196 1.22 20.64 8.00
C GLU A 196 1.62 19.28 8.56
N MET A 197 1.67 19.15 9.90
CA MET A 197 1.90 17.90 10.59
C MET A 197 0.86 16.85 10.21
N LYS A 198 -0.43 17.19 10.31
CA LYS A 198 -1.55 16.32 9.93
C LYS A 198 -1.45 15.89 8.47
N SER A 199 -1.19 16.83 7.56
CA SER A 199 -1.07 16.54 6.13
C SER A 199 0.10 15.60 5.81
N GLU A 200 1.28 15.85 6.37
CA GLU A 200 2.46 15.01 6.12
C GLU A 200 2.28 13.62 6.76
N ILE A 201 1.73 13.52 7.98
CA ILE A 201 1.40 12.22 8.62
C ILE A 201 0.41 11.42 7.78
N ASN A 202 -0.67 12.06 7.29
CA ASN A 202 -1.64 11.40 6.41
C ASN A 202 -0.96 10.90 5.11
N SER A 203 -0.09 11.72 4.51
CA SER A 203 0.65 11.31 3.31
C SER A 203 1.57 10.12 3.57
N LEU A 204 2.24 10.06 4.72
CA LEU A 204 3.09 8.94 5.10
C LEU A 204 2.28 7.65 5.33
N LEU A 205 1.14 7.74 6.03
CA LEU A 205 0.24 6.60 6.24
C LEU A 205 -0.31 6.06 4.91
N GLU A 206 -0.69 6.93 3.99
CA GLU A 206 -1.13 6.53 2.66
C GLU A 206 -0.03 5.76 1.91
N GLU A 207 1.21 6.25 1.91
CA GLU A 207 2.32 5.56 1.24
C GLU A 207 2.65 4.21 1.88
N GLU A 208 2.56 4.08 3.21
CA GLU A 208 2.69 2.79 3.91
C GLU A 208 1.58 1.82 3.48
N SER A 209 0.33 2.30 3.40
CA SER A 209 -0.82 1.50 3.02
C SER A 209 -0.72 0.94 1.59
N LYS A 210 -0.18 1.73 0.65
CA LYS A 210 0.01 1.33 -0.76
C LYS A 210 1.08 0.26 -0.93
N ARG A 211 2.13 0.30 -0.11
CA ARG A 211 3.34 -0.55 -0.29
C ARG A 211 3.41 -1.73 0.67
N VAL A 212 2.54 -1.78 1.68
CA VAL A 212 2.58 -2.76 2.79
C VAL A 212 3.99 -2.81 3.39
N LYS A 213 4.62 -1.64 3.51
CA LYS A 213 5.99 -1.46 4.01
C LYS A 213 6.02 -0.29 4.97
N GLU A 214 6.99 -0.32 5.88
CA GLU A 214 7.19 0.76 6.82
C GLU A 214 8.05 1.86 6.22
N VAL A 215 7.66 3.11 6.45
CA VAL A 215 8.47 4.29 6.14
C VAL A 215 9.71 4.23 7.01
N ARG A 216 10.86 4.37 6.36
CA ARG A 216 12.15 4.51 7.03
C ARG A 216 12.70 5.90 6.76
N PHE A 217 13.19 6.52 7.82
CA PHE A 217 13.89 7.78 7.74
C PHE A 217 15.39 7.50 7.76
N PRO A 218 16.09 7.60 6.63
CA PRO A 218 17.54 7.44 6.61
C PRO A 218 18.19 8.54 7.45
N GLU A 219 19.36 8.24 8.02
CA GLU A 219 20.16 9.26 8.71
C GLU A 219 20.50 10.40 7.76
N ALA A 220 20.20 11.63 8.19
CA ALA A 220 20.54 12.80 7.42
C ALA A 220 22.06 13.02 7.45
N PRO A 221 22.67 13.40 6.31
CA PRO A 221 24.06 13.83 6.30
C PRO A 221 24.29 14.98 7.30
N GLY A 222 25.48 15.03 7.89
CA GLY A 222 25.86 16.11 8.81
C GLY A 222 25.88 17.50 8.15
N GLU A 223 25.96 18.55 8.97
CA GLU A 223 25.91 19.94 8.51
C GLU A 223 27.01 20.31 7.50
N SER A 224 28.16 19.61 7.53
CA SER A 224 29.27 19.86 6.61
C SER A 224 28.99 19.34 5.18
N PHE A 225 28.11 18.35 5.02
CA PHE A 225 27.88 17.66 3.73
C PHE A 225 27.50 18.64 2.61
N LEU A 226 26.61 19.59 2.91
CA LEU A 226 26.17 20.58 1.94
C LEU A 226 27.31 21.51 1.52
N THR A 227 28.11 21.94 2.50
CA THR A 227 29.27 22.81 2.27
C THR A 227 30.32 22.08 1.43
N GLU A 228 30.68 20.85 1.81
CA GLU A 228 31.64 20.01 1.09
C GLU A 228 31.20 19.74 -0.36
N THR A 229 29.91 19.48 -0.59
CA THR A 229 29.35 19.23 -1.93
C THR A 229 29.44 20.48 -2.81
N PHE A 230 29.11 21.66 -2.27
CA PHE A 230 29.24 22.91 -3.02
C PHE A 230 30.71 23.31 -3.25
N ASP A 231 31.60 23.03 -2.31
CA ASP A 231 33.05 23.26 -2.47
C ASP A 231 33.66 22.32 -3.51
N GLU A 232 33.20 21.07 -3.58
CA GLU A 232 33.57 20.12 -4.64
C GLU A 232 33.10 20.62 -6.03
N LEU A 233 31.87 21.14 -6.12
CA LEU A 233 31.34 21.75 -7.34
C LEU A 233 32.18 22.94 -7.80
N HIS A 234 32.48 23.87 -6.89
CA HIS A 234 33.30 25.04 -7.19
C HIS A 234 34.72 24.66 -7.65
N ARG A 235 35.40 23.77 -6.90
CA ARG A 235 36.76 23.30 -7.25
C ARG A 235 36.82 22.66 -8.62
N THR A 236 35.80 21.87 -8.98
CA THR A 236 35.73 21.21 -10.28
C THR A 236 35.51 22.22 -11.41
N MET A 237 34.66 23.23 -11.20
CA MET A 237 34.48 24.32 -12.17
C MET A 237 35.77 25.09 -12.44
N GLU A 238 36.54 25.42 -11.40
CA GLU A 238 37.84 26.08 -11.54
C GLU A 238 38.88 25.20 -12.23
N SER A 239 38.94 23.90 -11.89
CA SER A 239 39.82 22.94 -12.57
C SER A 239 39.52 22.83 -14.07
N LEU A 240 38.24 22.79 -14.45
CA LEU A 240 37.83 22.81 -15.86
C LEU A 240 38.24 24.11 -16.55
N ALA A 241 38.09 25.26 -15.89
CA ALA A 241 38.48 26.55 -16.45
C ALA A 241 39.99 26.63 -16.71
N GLN A 242 40.81 26.15 -15.78
CA GLN A 242 42.27 26.06 -15.94
C GLN A 242 42.67 25.12 -17.09
N ARG A 243 42.06 23.93 -17.17
CA ARG A 243 42.32 22.97 -18.26
C ARG A 243 41.83 23.46 -19.63
N GLY A 244 40.86 24.36 -19.64
CA GLY A 244 40.31 24.98 -20.84
C GLY A 244 41.03 26.27 -21.28
N GLU A 245 42.03 26.74 -20.52
CA GLU A 245 42.69 28.02 -20.75
C GLU A 245 43.28 28.11 -22.17
N GLY A 246 43.11 29.27 -22.82
CA GLY A 246 43.52 29.52 -24.21
C GLY A 246 42.56 28.98 -25.28
N CYS A 247 41.65 28.06 -24.96
CA CYS A 247 40.65 27.52 -25.89
C CYS A 247 39.19 27.87 -25.50
N LEU A 248 38.91 27.96 -24.21
CA LEU A 248 37.59 28.15 -23.61
C LEU A 248 37.62 29.32 -22.61
N GLU A 249 36.45 29.92 -22.39
CA GLU A 249 36.26 30.98 -21.41
C GLU A 249 35.03 30.69 -20.53
N ARG A 250 34.94 31.39 -19.39
CA ARG A 250 33.81 31.22 -18.44
C ARG A 250 32.48 31.57 -19.11
N SER A 251 31.48 30.71 -18.95
CA SER A 251 30.14 30.91 -19.50
C SER A 251 29.23 31.64 -18.52
N ARG A 252 28.04 32.08 -18.99
CA ARG A 252 26.99 32.59 -18.09
C ARG A 252 26.54 31.55 -17.06
N SER A 253 26.64 30.26 -17.40
CA SER A 253 26.35 29.18 -16.47
C SER A 253 27.38 29.12 -15.34
N PHE A 254 28.65 29.47 -15.59
CA PHE A 254 29.68 29.60 -14.54
C PHE A 254 29.23 30.57 -13.45
N GLU A 255 28.94 31.81 -13.84
CA GLU A 255 28.53 32.88 -12.92
C GLU A 255 27.21 32.57 -12.21
N ALA A 256 26.30 31.87 -12.88
CA ALA A 256 25.01 31.52 -12.31
C ALA A 256 25.14 30.39 -11.27
N ILE A 257 26.00 29.40 -11.53
CA ILE A 257 26.31 28.33 -10.57
C ILE A 257 27.10 28.88 -9.38
N GLU A 258 28.06 29.80 -9.58
CA GLU A 258 28.74 30.47 -8.47
C GLU A 258 27.78 31.24 -7.57
N ARG A 259 26.81 31.96 -8.15
CA ARG A 259 25.76 32.62 -7.36
C ARG A 259 24.88 31.63 -6.60
N ALA A 260 24.59 30.47 -7.19
CA ALA A 260 23.84 29.42 -6.52
C ALA A 260 24.63 28.80 -5.36
N ILE A 261 25.94 28.55 -5.54
CA ILE A 261 26.86 28.10 -4.49
C ILE A 261 26.87 29.11 -3.34
N ALA A 262 27.09 30.40 -3.63
CA ALA A 262 27.13 31.45 -2.62
C ALA A 262 25.83 31.58 -1.81
N LYS A 263 24.68 31.31 -2.44
CA LYS A 263 23.35 31.32 -1.80
C LYS A 263 22.94 29.97 -1.21
N ARG A 264 23.75 28.91 -1.41
CA ARG A 264 23.39 27.51 -1.10
C ARG A 264 22.05 27.09 -1.72
N ASP A 265 21.78 27.55 -2.93
CA ASP A 265 20.52 27.29 -3.64
C ASP A 265 20.55 25.90 -4.30
N ILE A 266 20.13 24.89 -3.53
CA ILE A 266 20.06 23.50 -4.00
C ILE A 266 19.08 23.35 -5.16
N ASN A 267 17.92 24.02 -5.07
CA ASN A 267 16.86 23.88 -6.08
C ASN A 267 17.33 24.36 -7.44
N TYR A 268 18.11 25.44 -7.48
CA TYR A 268 18.72 25.94 -8.72
C TYR A 268 19.56 24.87 -9.42
N ILE A 269 20.37 24.10 -8.68
CA ILE A 269 21.24 23.05 -9.25
C ILE A 269 20.41 21.86 -9.74
N LEU A 270 19.44 21.41 -8.94
CA LEU A 270 18.63 20.21 -9.27
C LEU A 270 17.77 20.38 -10.54
N HIS A 271 17.25 21.58 -10.78
CA HIS A 271 16.32 21.84 -11.89
C HIS A 271 17.04 22.10 -13.22
N ARG A 272 18.37 22.00 -13.25
CA ARG A 272 19.17 22.25 -14.44
C ARG A 272 19.62 20.96 -15.13
N SER A 273 19.64 21.03 -16.46
CA SER A 273 20.28 20.00 -17.29
C SER A 273 21.79 20.12 -17.20
N ALA A 274 22.49 19.00 -16.95
CA ALA A 274 23.95 18.98 -16.85
C ALA A 274 24.65 19.53 -18.10
N SER A 275 24.13 19.22 -19.29
CA SER A 275 24.72 19.67 -20.56
C SER A 275 24.56 21.17 -20.79
N TRP A 276 23.40 21.74 -20.45
CA TRP A 276 23.14 23.18 -20.53
C TRP A 276 23.82 23.99 -19.42
N SER A 277 24.15 23.32 -18.31
CA SER A 277 24.90 23.89 -17.18
C SER A 277 26.41 23.88 -17.39
N PHE A 278 26.92 23.48 -18.55
CA PHE A 278 28.36 23.44 -18.78
C PHE A 278 29.00 24.83 -18.53
N PRO A 279 30.01 24.91 -17.63
CA PRO A 279 30.49 26.18 -17.10
C PRO A 279 31.41 26.94 -18.08
N LEU A 280 31.75 26.35 -19.23
CA LEU A 280 32.65 26.97 -20.20
C LEU A 280 31.99 27.16 -21.57
N LYS A 281 32.36 28.24 -22.27
CA LYS A 281 31.98 28.52 -23.65
C LYS A 281 33.22 28.60 -24.55
N LYS A 282 33.00 28.51 -25.86
CA LYS A 282 34.10 28.56 -26.84
C LYS A 282 34.68 29.97 -26.92
N ALA A 283 36.01 30.07 -26.86
CA ALA A 283 36.75 31.30 -27.13
C ALA A 283 37.52 31.24 -28.49
N SER A 284 37.82 30.04 -29.00
CA SER A 284 38.55 29.82 -30.26
C SER A 284 37.86 28.80 -31.19
N GLU A 285 38.03 28.97 -32.50
CA GLU A 285 37.47 28.06 -33.54
C GLU A 285 38.40 26.90 -33.93
N LYS A 286 39.59 26.78 -33.32
CA LYS A 286 40.54 25.69 -33.62
C LYS A 286 39.91 24.31 -33.39
N LYS A 287 40.21 23.36 -34.28
CA LYS A 287 39.69 21.98 -34.22
C LYS A 287 40.02 21.29 -32.88
N ASP A 288 41.24 21.48 -32.39
CA ASP A 288 41.70 20.92 -31.11
C ASP A 288 40.90 21.46 -29.92
N CYS A 289 40.52 22.75 -29.94
CA CYS A 289 39.67 23.35 -28.90
C CYS A 289 38.24 22.79 -28.93
N LYS A 290 37.75 22.34 -30.09
CA LYS A 290 36.43 21.68 -30.23
C LYS A 290 36.45 20.27 -29.63
N GLU A 291 37.52 19.52 -29.89
CA GLU A 291 37.75 18.18 -29.32
C GLU A 291 37.87 18.28 -27.79
N LEU A 292 38.69 19.21 -27.29
CA LEU A 292 38.87 19.48 -25.86
C LEU A 292 37.54 19.83 -25.18
N ARG A 293 36.74 20.73 -25.78
CA ARG A 293 35.41 21.08 -25.24
C ARG A 293 34.50 19.87 -25.11
N LYS A 294 34.51 18.98 -26.11
CA LYS A 294 33.67 17.78 -26.09
C LYS A 294 34.08 16.87 -24.93
N HIS A 295 35.38 16.63 -24.76
CA HIS A 295 35.88 15.82 -23.66
C HIS A 295 35.55 16.41 -22.28
N LEU A 296 35.78 17.71 -22.08
CA LEU A 296 35.46 18.38 -20.81
C LEU A 296 33.96 18.42 -20.53
N LEU A 297 33.12 18.54 -21.57
CA LEU A 297 31.67 18.47 -21.43
C LEU A 297 31.20 17.08 -20.96
N GLU A 298 31.77 16.01 -21.52
CA GLU A 298 31.43 14.63 -21.12
C GLU A 298 31.82 14.35 -19.66
N GLU A 299 32.99 14.84 -19.23
CA GLU A 299 33.44 14.77 -17.84
C GLU A 299 32.52 15.57 -16.90
N TRP A 300 32.18 16.80 -17.28
CA TRP A 300 31.27 17.65 -16.54
C TRP A 300 29.88 17.03 -16.37
N VAL A 301 29.32 16.45 -17.44
CA VAL A 301 27.97 15.86 -17.37
C VAL A 301 27.93 14.74 -16.32
N LYS A 302 28.93 13.84 -16.32
CA LYS A 302 29.02 12.77 -15.33
C LYS A 302 29.17 13.31 -13.91
N PHE A 303 30.06 14.28 -13.72
CA PHE A 303 30.30 14.90 -12.42
C PHE A 303 29.07 15.64 -11.89
N PHE A 304 28.43 16.48 -12.73
CA PHE A 304 27.31 17.32 -12.33
C PHE A 304 26.06 16.49 -12.00
N GLU A 305 25.82 15.39 -12.70
CA GLU A 305 24.75 14.46 -12.30
C GLU A 305 25.07 13.80 -10.94
N GLY A 306 26.32 13.44 -10.65
CA GLY A 306 26.72 12.97 -9.33
C GLY A 306 26.51 14.01 -8.21
N ILE A 307 26.79 15.30 -8.49
CA ILE A 307 26.47 16.40 -7.56
C ILE A 307 24.96 16.52 -7.35
N LYS A 308 24.16 16.41 -8.41
CA LYS A 308 22.70 16.43 -8.30
C LYS A 308 22.18 15.27 -7.45
N GLU A 309 22.73 14.07 -7.61
CA GLU A 309 22.38 12.91 -6.78
C GLU A 309 22.68 13.16 -5.30
N LYS A 310 23.88 13.65 -4.96
CA LYS A 310 24.25 14.02 -3.58
C LYS A 310 23.30 15.06 -2.99
N LEU A 311 22.98 16.11 -3.74
CA LEU A 311 22.10 17.19 -3.31
C LEU A 311 20.63 16.73 -3.19
N ALA A 312 20.16 15.87 -4.10
CA ALA A 312 18.84 15.27 -4.04
C ALA A 312 18.71 14.35 -2.82
N PHE A 313 19.73 13.54 -2.54
CA PHE A 313 19.80 12.71 -1.33
C PHE A 313 19.75 13.57 -0.06
N TYR A 314 20.54 14.65 0.00
CA TYR A 314 20.53 15.58 1.12
C TYR A 314 19.14 16.20 1.34
N LEU A 315 18.48 16.70 0.29
CA LEU A 315 17.12 17.23 0.41
C LEU A 315 16.09 16.17 0.83
N ALA A 316 16.19 14.96 0.27
CA ALA A 316 15.27 13.87 0.60
C ALA A 316 15.37 13.45 2.08
N THR A 317 16.58 13.43 2.62
CA THR A 317 16.84 13.04 4.03
C THR A 317 16.56 14.19 5.01
N THR A 318 16.73 15.44 4.60
CA THR A 318 16.50 16.61 5.48
C THR A 318 15.06 17.10 5.48
N ARG A 319 14.32 16.97 4.37
CA ARG A 319 12.94 17.49 4.25
C ARG A 319 12.00 16.94 5.32
N LEU A 320 12.08 15.64 5.58
CA LEU A 320 11.22 14.94 6.56
C LEU A 320 11.96 14.68 7.87
N ARG A 321 13.08 15.35 8.13
CA ARG A 321 13.90 15.12 9.33
C ARG A 321 13.11 15.35 10.61
N GLY A 322 12.29 16.42 10.67
CA GLY A 322 11.42 16.67 11.81
C GLY A 322 10.41 15.54 12.06
N PHE A 323 10.03 14.80 11.02
CA PHE A 323 9.12 13.66 11.12
C PHE A 323 9.82 12.35 11.49
N ALA A 324 11.16 12.28 11.46
CA ALA A 324 11.89 11.03 11.70
C ALA A 324 11.68 10.45 13.10
N ALA A 325 11.59 11.32 14.11
CA ALA A 325 11.26 10.92 15.48
C ALA A 325 9.74 11.02 15.75
N LEU A 326 9.07 12.02 15.18
CA LEU A 326 7.65 12.28 15.41
C LEU A 326 6.74 11.20 14.82
N TYR A 327 7.01 10.73 13.60
CA TYR A 327 6.14 9.76 12.91
C TYR A 327 6.12 8.39 13.61
N PRO A 328 7.27 7.80 14.03
CA PRO A 328 7.25 6.59 14.86
C PRO A 328 6.51 6.79 16.19
N ALA A 329 6.74 7.90 16.89
CA ALA A 329 6.04 8.20 18.14
C ALA A 329 4.52 8.33 17.92
N PHE A 330 4.12 8.93 16.80
CA PHE A 330 2.73 9.01 16.38
C PHE A 330 2.14 7.64 16.06
N LYS A 331 2.85 6.77 15.34
CA LYS A 331 2.39 5.40 15.04
C LYS A 331 2.16 4.59 16.31
N ASP A 332 3.06 4.69 17.29
CA ASP A 332 2.90 4.02 18.58
C ASP A 332 1.61 4.47 19.30
N GLU A 333 1.34 5.79 19.31
CA GLU A 333 0.14 6.33 19.95
C GLU A 333 -1.13 6.05 19.13
N LEU A 334 -1.03 6.03 17.81
CA LEU A 334 -2.12 5.65 16.90
C LEU A 334 -2.52 4.19 17.14
N ASP A 335 -1.56 3.28 17.28
CA ASP A 335 -1.84 1.87 17.55
C ASP A 335 -2.46 1.66 18.93
N ARG A 336 -2.04 2.41 19.96
CA ARG A 336 -2.71 2.41 21.27
C ARG A 336 -4.14 2.95 21.17
N THR A 337 -4.33 4.02 20.41
CA THR A 337 -5.63 4.65 20.19
C THR A 337 -6.59 3.68 19.50
N LYS A 338 -6.14 3.00 18.44
CA LYS A 338 -6.89 1.94 17.74
C LYS A 338 -7.37 0.86 18.70
N ARG A 339 -6.48 0.33 19.54
CA ARG A 339 -6.83 -0.70 20.53
C ARG A 339 -7.81 -0.19 21.59
N ARG A 340 -7.57 0.99 22.16
CA ARG A 340 -8.43 1.59 23.21
C ARG A 340 -9.83 1.89 22.71
N ARG A 341 -9.96 2.36 21.47
CA ARG A 341 -11.25 2.70 20.87
C ARG A 341 -11.94 1.51 20.20
N GLY A 342 -11.24 0.38 20.03
CA GLY A 342 -11.75 -0.73 19.24
C GLY A 342 -11.96 -0.36 17.79
N ILE A 343 -11.05 0.40 17.19
CA ILE A 343 -11.16 0.82 15.79
C ILE A 343 -9.93 0.34 15.04
N ILE A 344 -10.12 -0.28 13.86
CA ILE A 344 -9.03 -0.66 12.97
C ILE A 344 -9.29 -0.16 11.55
N HIS A 345 -8.25 0.29 10.87
CA HIS A 345 -8.34 0.63 9.46
C HIS A 345 -8.24 -0.63 8.59
N ILE A 346 -9.00 -0.70 7.48
CA ILE A 346 -9.04 -1.88 6.61
C ILE A 346 -7.67 -2.33 6.09
N SER A 347 -6.76 -1.39 5.82
CA SER A 347 -5.39 -1.74 5.38
C SER A 347 -4.57 -2.44 6.47
N ASP A 348 -4.79 -2.05 7.73
CA ASP A 348 -4.06 -2.61 8.87
C ASP A 348 -4.57 -4.01 9.21
N LEU A 349 -5.86 -4.24 8.99
CA LEU A 349 -6.49 -5.53 9.19
C LEU A 349 -5.78 -6.61 8.37
N ASN A 350 -5.59 -6.37 7.05
CA ASN A 350 -4.93 -7.33 6.17
C ASN A 350 -3.47 -7.58 6.59
N LYS A 351 -2.73 -6.53 6.97
CA LYS A 351 -1.35 -6.66 7.44
C LYS A 351 -1.28 -7.48 8.73
N LYS A 352 -2.10 -7.14 9.73
CA LYS A 352 -2.13 -7.84 11.03
C LYS A 352 -2.52 -9.30 10.90
N LEU A 353 -3.54 -9.61 10.10
CA LEU A 353 -3.92 -11.01 9.86
C LEU A 353 -2.82 -11.78 9.15
N SER A 354 -2.18 -11.19 8.13
CA SER A 354 -1.06 -11.82 7.43
C SER A 354 0.12 -12.10 8.37
N ASP A 355 0.47 -11.15 9.23
CA ASP A 355 1.55 -11.31 10.20
C ASP A 355 1.19 -12.40 11.24
N TYR A 356 -0.04 -12.36 11.76
CA TYR A 356 -0.56 -13.34 12.72
C TYR A 356 -0.55 -14.78 12.17
N ILE A 357 -1.00 -15.01 10.93
CA ILE A 357 -1.02 -16.33 10.29
C ILE A 357 0.40 -16.86 10.03
N ARG A 358 1.38 -15.98 9.80
CA ARG A 358 2.77 -16.38 9.57
C ARG A 358 3.52 -16.71 10.85
N GLU A 359 3.20 -16.01 11.93
CA GLU A 359 3.89 -16.14 13.22
C GLU A 359 3.25 -17.21 14.12
N SER A 360 1.95 -17.44 13.99
CA SER A 360 1.20 -18.39 14.80
C SER A 360 0.97 -19.68 14.01
N THR A 361 1.21 -20.85 14.62
CA THR A 361 0.58 -22.10 14.17
C THR A 361 -0.92 -21.90 14.27
N VAL A 362 -1.61 -21.81 13.13
CA VAL A 362 -3.08 -21.78 13.07
C VAL A 362 -3.57 -22.97 13.92
N PRO A 363 -4.33 -22.73 15.02
CA PRO A 363 -4.85 -23.82 15.81
C PRO A 363 -5.66 -24.76 14.92
N GLU A 364 -5.39 -26.07 15.00
CA GLU A 364 -6.13 -27.12 14.27
C GLU A 364 -7.62 -27.11 14.59
#